data_AF-J9G6Y2-F1
#
_entry.id   AF-J9G6Y2-F1
#
_cell.length_a   1.000
_cell.length_b   1.000
_cell.length_c   1.000
_cell.angle_alpha   90.00
_cell.angle_beta   90.00
_cell.angle_gamma   90.00
#
_symmetry.space_group_name_H-M   'P 1'
#
loop_
_entity.id
_entity.type
_entity.pdbx_description
1 polymer ?
#
loop_
_entity_poly.entity_id
_entity_poly.type
_entity_poly.pdbx_seq_one_letter_code
_entity_poly.pdbx_strand_id
1 'polypeptide(L)' 'MPLRKKLTPEELIKGVEDGDRVILSKAITLIESNAPKDFDKAQRVLQALLPRTGHALRIGITGVP' A
#
# COMPACT_ATOMS: atom_id res chain seq x y z
N MET A 1 12.80 21.91 7.24
CA MET A 1 11.93 21.11 6.35
C MET A 1 10.56 21.01 6.99
N PRO A 2 9.45 21.27 6.28
CA PRO A 2 8.13 21.08 6.87
C PRO A 2 7.95 19.60 7.25
N LEU A 3 7.45 19.36 8.47
CA LEU A 3 7.10 18.02 8.94
C LEU A 3 6.05 17.44 7.98
N ARG A 4 6.45 16.45 7.18
CA ARG A 4 5.56 15.80 6.23
C ARG A 4 4.47 15.07 7.02
N LYS A 5 3.23 15.54 6.92
CA LYS A 5 2.06 14.93 7.60
C LYS A 5 2.03 13.44 7.26
N LYS A 6 2.04 12.58 8.29
CA LYS A 6 1.84 11.15 8.09
C LYS A 6 0.37 10.92 7.73
N LEU A 7 0.15 10.21 6.62
CA LEU A 7 -1.19 9.79 6.21
C LEU A 7 -1.78 8.83 7.25
N THR A 8 -3.07 8.90 7.47
CA THR A 8 -3.85 7.93 8.26
C THR A 8 -4.08 6.64 7.45
N PRO A 9 -4.43 5.51 8.10
CA PRO A 9 -4.89 4.32 7.38
C PRO A 9 -6.03 4.62 6.41
N GLU A 10 -6.99 5.44 6.82
CA GLU A 10 -8.20 5.75 6.05
C GLU A 10 -7.87 6.59 4.80
N GLU A 11 -6.95 7.56 4.91
CA GLU A 11 -6.46 8.32 3.76
C GLU A 11 -5.72 7.41 2.76
N LEU A 12 -4.98 6.40 3.25
CA LEU A 12 -4.30 5.42 2.39
C LEU A 12 -5.29 4.50 1.67
N ILE A 13 -6.27 3.95 2.40
CA ILE A 13 -7.29 3.06 1.85
C ILE A 13 -8.03 3.79 0.75
N LYS A 14 -8.60 4.96 1.05
CA LYS A 14 -9.37 5.74 0.08
C LYS A 14 -8.56 6.10 -1.17
N GLY A 15 -7.32 6.57 -0.99
CA GLY A 15 -6.49 6.93 -2.15
C GLY A 15 -6.13 5.73 -3.03
N VAL A 16 -5.93 4.54 -2.47
CA VAL A 16 -5.75 3.31 -3.26
C VAL A 16 -7.03 2.94 -4.01
N GLU A 17 -8.19 3.06 -3.35
CA GLU A 17 -9.50 2.76 -3.94
C GLU A 17 -9.86 3.72 -5.08
N ASP A 18 -9.47 5.00 -4.96
CA ASP A 18 -9.65 6.04 -5.96
C ASP A 18 -8.63 5.97 -7.11
N GLY A 19 -7.65 5.05 -7.03
CA GLY A 19 -6.62 4.86 -8.07
C GLY A 19 -5.51 5.92 -8.04
N ASP A 20 -5.31 6.64 -6.94
CA ASP A 20 -4.24 7.63 -6.79
C ASP A 20 -2.87 6.92 -6.72
N ARG A 21 -2.06 7.08 -7.77
CA ARG A 21 -0.73 6.48 -7.91
C ARG A 21 0.25 6.94 -6.83
N VAL A 22 0.14 8.17 -6.34
CA VAL A 22 1.01 8.71 -5.28
C VAL A 22 0.64 8.10 -3.94
N ILE A 23 -0.64 7.89 -3.67
CA ILE A 23 -1.07 7.19 -2.45
C ILE A 23 -0.73 5.71 -2.53
N LEU A 24 -0.93 5.07 -3.69
CA LEU A 24 -0.55 3.67 -3.92
C LEU A 24 0.94 3.42 -3.64
N SER A 25 1.84 4.25 -4.17
CA SER A 25 3.27 4.10 -3.90
C SER A 25 3.62 4.20 -2.41
N LYS A 26 2.98 5.14 -1.68
CA LYS A 26 3.16 5.25 -0.22
C LYS A 26 2.59 4.04 0.53
N ALA A 27 1.48 3.47 0.08
CA ALA A 27 0.90 2.27 0.68
C ALA A 27 1.82 1.06 0.47
N ILE A 28 2.42 0.91 -0.73
CA ILE A 28 3.43 -0.12 -1.01
C ILE A 28 4.63 0.04 -0.06
N THR A 29 5.20 1.25 0.04
CA THR A 29 6.32 1.51 0.97
C THR A 29 5.97 1.23 2.42
N LEU A 30 4.73 1.52 2.85
CA LEU A 30 4.28 1.21 4.21
C LEU A 30 4.24 -0.31 4.44
N ILE A 31 3.74 -1.07 3.48
CA ILE A 31 3.60 -2.53 3.56
C ILE A 31 4.97 -3.23 3.49
N GLU A 32 5.92 -2.67 2.73
CA GLU A 32 7.30 -3.17 2.63
C GLU A 32 8.20 -2.73 3.81
N SER A 33 7.72 -1.83 4.68
CA SER A 33 8.50 -1.34 5.81
C SER A 33 8.75 -2.44 6.84
N ASN A 34 10.01 -2.59 7.27
CA ASN A 34 10.41 -3.49 8.36
C ASN A 34 10.38 -2.81 9.75
N ALA A 35 9.95 -1.56 9.85
CA ALA A 35 9.89 -0.87 11.14
C ALA A 35 8.67 -1.34 11.96
N PRO A 36 8.82 -1.82 13.20
CA PRO A 36 7.70 -2.37 13.98
C PRO A 36 6.51 -1.41 14.16
N LYS A 37 6.78 -0.10 14.22
CA LYS A 37 5.77 0.96 14.32
C LYS A 37 4.82 1.06 13.12
N ASP A 38 5.20 0.48 11.99
CA ASP A 38 4.43 0.55 10.75
C ASP A 38 3.52 -0.69 10.56
N PHE A 39 3.78 -1.80 11.29
CA PHE A 39 3.12 -3.09 11.09
C PHE A 39 1.61 -3.03 11.31
N ASP A 40 1.15 -2.50 12.44
CA ASP A 40 -0.29 -2.40 12.73
C ASP A 40 -1.03 -1.58 11.67
N LYS A 41 -0.39 -0.50 11.24
CA LYS A 41 -0.93 0.39 10.21
C LYS A 41 -1.00 -0.30 8.85
N ALA A 42 0.08 -0.99 8.46
CA ALA A 42 0.15 -1.74 7.22
C ALA A 42 -0.90 -2.85 7.19
N GLN A 43 -1.02 -3.61 8.28
CA GLN A 43 -1.98 -4.70 8.41
C GLN A 43 -3.41 -4.21 8.28
N ARG A 44 -3.74 -3.07 8.91
CA ARG A 44 -5.07 -2.47 8.79
C ARG A 44 -5.41 -2.05 7.36
N VAL A 45 -4.45 -1.42 6.66
CA VAL A 45 -4.62 -1.04 5.25
C VAL A 45 -4.80 -2.27 4.37
N LEU A 46 -3.97 -3.29 4.56
CA LEU A 46 -4.02 -4.53 3.78
C LEU A 46 -5.36 -5.27 3.98
N GLN A 47 -5.79 -5.45 5.23
CA GLN A 47 -7.06 -6.11 5.57
C GLN A 47 -8.26 -5.39 4.96
N ALA A 48 -8.28 -4.06 4.96
CA ALA A 48 -9.36 -3.28 4.35
C ALA A 48 -9.41 -3.44 2.82
N LEU A 49 -8.26 -3.56 2.16
CA LEU A 49 -8.18 -3.65 0.71
C LEU A 49 -8.35 -5.07 0.17
N LEU A 50 -8.02 -6.11 0.95
CA LEU A 50 -8.05 -7.52 0.53
C LEU A 50 -9.34 -7.96 -0.18
N PRO A 51 -10.57 -7.61 0.31
CA PRO A 51 -11.82 -8.00 -0.34
C PRO A 51 -12.00 -7.46 -1.77
N ARG A 52 -11.26 -6.41 -2.15
CA ARG A 52 -11.32 -5.77 -3.47
C ARG A 52 -10.25 -6.26 -4.45
N THR A 53 -9.42 -7.23 -4.04
CA THR A 53 -8.30 -7.75 -4.85
C THR A 53 -8.67 -9.02 -5.62
N GLY A 54 -7.81 -9.44 -6.55
CA GLY A 54 -7.97 -10.70 -7.30
C GLY A 54 -8.57 -10.55 -8.70
N HIS A 55 -9.07 -9.36 -9.05
CA HIS A 55 -9.63 -9.06 -10.37
C HIS A 55 -8.58 -8.69 -11.43
N ALA A 56 -7.42 -9.35 -11.41
CA ALA A 56 -6.32 -9.07 -12.33
C ALA A 56 -5.61 -10.36 -12.74
N LEU A 57 -5.19 -10.44 -14.02
CA LEU A 57 -4.32 -11.51 -14.51
C LEU A 57 -2.90 -11.27 -14.00
N ARG A 58 -2.36 -12.23 -13.24
CA ARG A 58 -0.99 -12.18 -12.69
C ARG A 58 -0.08 -13.03 -13.58
N ILE A 59 0.86 -12.40 -14.27
CA ILE A 59 1.81 -13.06 -15.18
C ILE A 59 3.21 -12.98 -14.56
N GLY A 60 3.84 -14.13 -14.32
CA GLY A 60 5.24 -14.21 -13.93
C GLY A 60 6.14 -14.30 -15.15
N ILE A 61 7.17 -13.48 -15.22
CA ILE A 61 8.16 -13.47 -16.31
C ILE A 61 9.54 -13.70 -15.69
N THR A 62 10.32 -14.60 -16.27
CA THR A 62 11.68 -14.95 -15.82
C THR A 62 12.56 -15.27 -17.03
N GLY A 63 13.88 -15.27 -16.83
CA GLY A 63 14.90 -15.48 -17.86
C GLY A 63 16.29 -15.21 -17.30
N VAL A 64 17.33 -15.56 -18.06
CA VAL A 64 18.70 -15.13 -17.76
C VAL A 64 18.84 -13.61 -17.99
N PRO A 65 19.81 -12.93 -17.33
CA PRO A 65 20.04 -11.49 -17.51
C PRO A 65 20.26 -11.06 -18.97
#